data_AF-K2D1Q7-F1
#
_entry.id   AF-K2D1Q7-F1
#
_cell.length_a   1.000
_cell.length_b   1.000
_cell.length_c   1.000
_cell.angle_alpha   90.00
_cell.angle_beta   90.00
_cell.angle_gamma   90.00
#
_symmetry.space_group_name_H-M   'P 1'
#
loop_
_entity.id
_entity.type
_entity.pdbx_description
1 polymer ?
#
loop_
_entity_poly.entity_id
_entity_poly.type
_entity_poly.pdbx_seq_one_letter_code
_entity_poly.pdbx_strand_id
1 'polypeptide(L)'
;MPKCIVRRANTTKKTTQLSSLPPLLQKIYLARKIESMNDIDRSLSALLPYQNLSNIEKAAARLADAIEKNQFILIIGDFDADGATST
;
A
#
# COMPACT_ATOMS: atom_id res chain seq x y z
N MET A 1 -2.21 -37.51 17.73
CA MET A 1 -3.54 -36.92 17.44
C MET A 1 -3.60 -36.52 15.98
N PRO A 2 -4.61 -36.96 15.20
CA PRO A 2 -4.73 -36.53 13.81
C PRO A 2 -5.07 -35.04 13.75
N LYS A 3 -4.30 -34.26 12.98
CA LYS A 3 -4.62 -32.84 12.76
C LYS A 3 -5.87 -32.75 11.89
N CYS A 4 -6.96 -32.22 12.44
CA CYS A 4 -8.15 -31.90 11.67
C CYS A 4 -7.87 -30.67 10.79
N ILE A 5 -7.73 -30.87 9.48
CA ILE A 5 -7.61 -29.76 8.53
C ILE A 5 -9.02 -29.23 8.24
N VAL A 6 -9.39 -28.14 8.90
CA VAL A 6 -10.68 -27.47 8.66
C VAL A 6 -10.56 -26.61 7.40
N ARG A 7 -11.39 -26.89 6.40
CA ARG A 7 -11.47 -26.07 5.18
C ARG A 7 -12.20 -24.76 5.51
N ARG A 8 -11.60 -23.63 5.14
CA ARG A 8 -12.21 -22.31 5.33
C ARG A 8 -13.51 -22.23 4.51
N ALA A 9 -14.58 -21.70 5.09
CA ALA A 9 -15.86 -21.53 4.41
C ALA A 9 -15.66 -20.71 3.12
N ASN A 10 -16.21 -21.20 2.01
CA ASN A 10 -16.11 -20.51 0.73
C ASN A 10 -17.09 -19.35 0.71
N THR A 11 -16.61 -18.12 0.68
CA THR A 11 -17.46 -16.95 0.42
C THR A 11 -17.91 -17.04 -1.04
N THR A 12 -19.15 -17.45 -1.29
CA THR A 12 -19.80 -17.49 -2.61
C THR A 12 -20.30 -16.12 -3.07
N LYS A 13 -19.71 -15.03 -2.56
CA LYS A 13 -20.02 -13.67 -2.99
C LYS A 13 -19.46 -13.50 -4.40
N LYS A 14 -20.27 -13.79 -5.43
CA LYS A 14 -19.91 -13.49 -6.82
C LYS A 14 -19.90 -11.97 -6.96
N THR A 15 -18.71 -11.38 -7.02
CA THR A 15 -18.56 -9.98 -7.44
C THR A 15 -18.33 -9.94 -8.95
N THR A 16 -19.11 -9.14 -9.66
CA THR A 16 -18.89 -8.87 -11.09
C THR A 16 -17.61 -8.06 -11.32
N GLN A 17 -17.12 -7.35 -10.30
CA GLN A 17 -15.97 -6.47 -10.42
C GLN A 17 -14.62 -7.20 -10.55
N LEU A 18 -14.55 -8.49 -10.23
CA LEU A 18 -13.37 -9.34 -10.44
C LEU A 18 -13.61 -10.42 -11.50
N SER A 19 -14.69 -10.31 -12.28
CA SER A 19 -15.11 -11.34 -13.24
C SER A 19 -14.10 -11.61 -14.35
N SER A 20 -13.20 -10.67 -14.65
CA SER A 20 -12.09 -10.81 -15.59
C SER A 20 -10.98 -11.73 -15.09
N LEU A 21 -10.93 -12.02 -13.79
CA LEU A 21 -9.91 -12.87 -13.17
C LEU A 21 -10.33 -14.34 -13.14
N PRO A 22 -9.38 -15.30 -13.16
CA PRO A 22 -9.67 -16.71 -12.90
C PRO A 22 -10.42 -16.94 -11.57
N PRO A 23 -11.35 -17.91 -11.50
CA PRO A 23 -12.16 -18.16 -10.29
C PRO A 23 -11.35 -18.39 -9.01
N LEU A 24 -10.16 -18.98 -9.13
CA LEU A 24 -9.25 -19.17 -7.99
C LEU A 24 -8.76 -17.82 -7.44
N LEU A 25 -8.38 -16.88 -8.31
CA LEU A 25 -7.92 -15.55 -7.89
C LEU A 25 -9.06 -14.74 -7.28
N GLN A 26 -10.27 -14.79 -7.86
CA GLN A 26 -11.46 -14.16 -7.27
C GLN A 26 -11.66 -14.61 -5.82
N LYS A 27 -11.57 -15.93 -5.56
CA LYS A 27 -11.70 -16.48 -4.21
C LYS A 27 -10.61 -16.01 -3.25
N ILE A 28 -9.35 -15.96 -3.72
CA ILE A 28 -8.19 -15.52 -2.93
C ILE A 28 -8.28 -14.05 -2.56
N TYR A 29 -8.74 -13.20 -3.48
CA TYR A 29 -8.90 -11.76 -3.29
C TYR A 29 -10.10 -11.43 -2.39
N LEU A 30 -11.27 -12.05 -2.62
CA LEU A 30 -12.43 -11.88 -1.74
C LEU A 30 -12.13 -12.30 -0.29
N ALA A 31 -11.34 -13.35 -0.09
CA ALA A 31 -10.89 -13.77 1.24
C ALA A 31 -9.99 -12.73 1.94
N ARG A 32 -9.39 -11.81 1.19
CA ARG A 32 -8.60 -10.67 1.67
C ARG A 32 -9.38 -9.35 1.68
N LYS A 33 -10.70 -9.39 1.43
CA LYS A 33 -11.58 -8.22 1.29
C LYS A 33 -11.20 -7.29 0.14
N ILE A 34 -10.57 -7.84 -0.90
CA ILE A 34 -10.34 -7.17 -2.18
C ILE A 34 -11.57 -7.46 -3.03
N GLU A 35 -12.31 -6.42 -3.41
CA GLU A 35 -13.63 -6.53 -4.05
C GLU A 35 -13.64 -6.00 -5.50
N SER A 36 -12.63 -5.21 -5.90
CA SER A 36 -12.53 -4.55 -7.20
C SER A 36 -11.16 -4.71 -7.89
N MET A 37 -11.09 -4.49 -9.21
CA MET A 37 -9.80 -4.42 -9.93
C MET A 37 -8.92 -3.25 -9.47
N ASN A 38 -9.52 -2.16 -8.99
CA ASN A 38 -8.78 -0.98 -8.51
C ASN A 38 -8.02 -1.30 -7.21
N ASP A 39 -8.55 -2.20 -6.38
CA ASP A 39 -7.92 -2.61 -5.12
C ASP A 39 -6.58 -3.35 -5.31
N ILE A 40 -6.31 -3.81 -6.54
CA ILE A 40 -5.06 -4.50 -6.92
C ILE A 40 -4.25 -3.72 -7.95
N ASP A 41 -4.65 -2.48 -8.27
CA ASP A 41 -3.87 -1.60 -9.12
C ASP A 41 -2.58 -1.21 -8.38
N ARG A 42 -1.45 -1.38 -9.07
CA ARG A 42 -0.10 -1.08 -8.56
C ARG A 42 0.56 0.06 -9.33
N SER A 43 -0.19 0.72 -10.20
CA SER A 43 0.26 1.90 -10.91
C SER A 43 0.57 3.03 -9.93
N LEU A 44 1.47 3.95 -10.30
CA LEU A 44 1.72 5.16 -9.52
C LEU A 44 0.45 6.02 -9.39
N SER A 45 -0.45 5.97 -10.37
CA SER A 45 -1.74 6.67 -10.32
C SER A 45 -2.71 6.13 -9.26
N ALA A 46 -2.50 4.92 -8.76
CA ALA A 46 -3.28 4.34 -7.68
C ALA A 46 -2.74 4.71 -6.28
N LEU A 47 -1.62 5.43 -6.19
CA LEU A 47 -1.12 5.94 -4.92
C LEU A 47 -2.10 6.95 -4.32
N LEU A 48 -2.15 6.98 -2.98
CA LEU A 48 -2.90 8.02 -2.28
C LEU A 48 -2.33 9.41 -2.63
N PRO A 49 -3.19 10.44 -2.76
CA PRO A 49 -2.73 11.80 -2.99
C PRO A 49 -1.77 12.23 -1.87
N TYR A 50 -0.57 12.69 -2.23
CA TYR A 50 0.45 13.10 -1.26
C TYR A 50 -0.04 14.26 -0.39
N GLN A 51 -1.00 15.06 -0.87
CA GLN A 51 -1.61 16.18 -0.13
C GLN A 51 -2.29 15.74 1.16
N ASN A 52 -2.60 14.45 1.31
CA ASN A 52 -3.15 13.88 2.53
C ASN A 52 -2.08 13.66 3.62
N LEU A 53 -0.79 13.76 3.27
CA LEU A 53 0.30 13.69 4.25
C LEU A 53 0.34 14.99 5.07
N SER A 54 0.24 14.84 6.38
CA SER A 54 0.25 15.96 7.32
C SER A 54 1.46 16.88 7.12
N ASN A 55 1.21 18.18 6.93
CA ASN A 55 2.22 19.22 6.76
C ASN A 55 3.16 19.05 5.54
N ILE A 56 2.79 18.24 4.54
CA ILE A 56 3.67 17.95 3.39
C ILE A 56 4.19 19.20 2.68
N GLU A 57 3.32 20.20 2.44
CA GLU A 57 3.70 21.45 1.78
C GLU A 57 4.68 22.28 2.63
N LYS A 58 4.44 22.35 3.95
CA LYS A 58 5.34 23.08 4.88
C LYS A 58 6.71 22.41 4.97
N ALA A 59 6.74 21.07 5.02
CA ALA A 59 7.98 20.30 5.07
C ALA A 59 8.77 20.44 3.76
N ALA A 60 8.11 20.33 2.61
CA ALA A 60 8.72 20.49 1.29
C ALA A 60 9.32 21.90 1.13
N ALA A 61 8.57 22.95 1.48
CA ALA A 61 9.07 24.32 1.43
C ALA A 61 10.29 24.53 2.35
N ARG A 62 10.24 24.03 3.59
CA ARG A 62 11.37 24.13 4.53
C ARG A 62 12.63 23.45 4.02
N LEU A 63 12.48 22.31 3.34
CA LEU A 63 13.59 21.56 2.74
C LEU A 63 14.15 22.28 1.51
N ALA A 64 13.29 22.77 0.62
CA ALA A 64 13.70 23.58 -0.53
C ALA A 64 14.53 24.80 -0.09
N ASP A 65 14.03 25.54 0.90
CA ASP A 65 14.73 26.66 1.53
C ASP A 65 16.10 26.28 2.08
N ALA A 66 16.22 25.11 2.72
CA ALA A 66 17.48 24.62 3.29
C ALA A 66 18.51 24.36 2.19
N ILE A 67 18.07 23.75 1.09
CA ILE A 67 18.90 23.44 -0.07
C ILE A 67 19.38 24.73 -0.73
N GLU A 68 18.48 25.68 -1.01
CA GLU A 68 18.83 26.96 -1.63
C GLU A 68 19.83 27.76 -0.78
N LYS A 69 19.70 27.70 0.55
CA LYS A 69 20.58 28.37 1.50
C LYS A 69 21.84 27.56 1.84
N ASN A 70 22.07 26.43 1.17
CA ASN A 70 23.18 25.51 1.39
C ASN A 70 23.37 25.13 2.88
N GLN A 71 22.28 24.87 3.57
CA GLN A 71 22.28 24.46 4.97
C GLN A 71 22.72 23.00 5.10
N PHE A 72 23.40 22.67 6.19
CA PHE A 72 23.63 21.28 6.56
C PHE A 72 22.30 20.59 6.88
N ILE A 73 22.04 19.47 6.21
CA ILE A 73 20.87 18.63 6.41
C ILE A 73 21.34 17.26 6.90
N LEU A 74 20.86 16.86 8.08
CA LEU A 74 21.05 15.52 8.62
C LEU A 74 19.74 14.74 8.46
N ILE A 75 19.80 13.61 7.76
CA ILE A 75 18.68 12.68 7.63
C ILE A 75 18.89 11.55 8.63
N ILE A 76 17.90 11.29 9.48
CA ILE A 76 17.92 10.23 10.50
C ILE A 76 16.78 9.26 10.19
N GLY A 77 17.12 8.01 9.88
CA GLY A 77 16.18 6.93 9.61
C GLY A 77 16.07 5.93 10.75
N ASP A 78 15.02 5.11 10.71
CA ASP A 78 14.95 3.90 11.53
C ASP A 78 15.88 2.80 10.97
N PHE A 79 16.20 1.79 11.78
CA PHE A 79 17.20 0.77 11.44
C PHE A 79 16.66 -0.32 10.50
N ASP A 80 15.34 -0.39 10.31
CA ASP A 80 14.73 -1.42 9.47
C ASP A 80 14.86 -1.12 7.97
N ALA A 81 14.40 -2.05 7.14
CA ALA A 81 14.54 -1.93 5.70
C ALA A 81 13.76 -0.73 5.11
N ASP A 82 12.64 -0.33 5.73
CA ASP A 82 11.87 0.82 5.27
C ASP A 82 12.62 2.12 5.61
N GLY A 83 13.12 2.23 6.84
CA GLY A 83 13.99 3.33 7.26
C GLY A 83 15.24 3.45 6.39
N ALA A 84 15.97 2.35 6.20
CA ALA A 84 17.20 2.34 5.42
C ALA A 84 17.03 2.60 3.92
N THR A 85 15.82 2.42 3.36
CA THR A 85 15.53 2.73 1.94
C THR A 85 14.92 4.11 1.74
N SER A 86 14.42 4.75 2.80
CA SER A 86 13.80 6.08 2.76
C SER A 86 14.75 7.22 3.14
N THR A 87 15.88 6.94 3.80
CA THR A 87 16.88 7.95 4.25
C THR A 87 18.20 7.87 3.53
#